data_AF-X0VAD7-F1
#
_entry.id   AF-X0VAD7-F1
#
_cell.length_a   1.000
_cell.length_b   1.000
_cell.length_c   1.000
_cell.angle_alpha   90.00
_cell.angle_beta   90.00
_cell.angle_gamma   90.00
#
_symmetry.space_group_name_H-M   'P 1'
#
loop_
_entity.id
_entity.type
_entity.pdbx_description
1 polymer ?
#
loop_
_entity_poly.entity_id
_entity_poly.type
_entity_poly.pdbx_seq_one_letter_code
_entity_poly.pdbx_strand_id
1 'polypeptide(L)'
;INSDGNAAAAGAGAIQVDTWHHVAAVFDESDGAAPMKIYVDGILKGTAAHSARVGDSPRSFGIGCIIRDNSNPPGNSGQFFNGRIDEVRISDKALGPSEFLHTGFAKMASNPSPSDGAINVAPDANLSWTPGPLAVRHDVYLSTDFNDVNDATDPNTLPGRGRWDVNSYNPPNDFDLNKTYYWRIDEVGESTFVKGDVWRFTAAEPYINSLGMEFVYIASGTFTMGSENGDFDEEPVHNVTISQPFYMSAFEVTNAQ
;
A
#
# COMPACT_ATOMS: atom_id res chain seq x y z
N ILE A 1 2.16 -15.62 -36.32
CA ILE A 1 1.60 -14.44 -35.62
C ILE A 1 0.71 -13.74 -36.65
N ASN A 2 -0.49 -13.30 -36.28
CA ASN A 2 -1.44 -12.68 -37.19
C ASN A 2 -0.70 -11.65 -38.05
N SER A 3 -0.70 -11.86 -39.37
CA SER A 3 -0.12 -10.95 -40.37
C SER A 3 -0.83 -9.59 -40.42
N ASP A 4 -1.95 -9.51 -39.71
CA ASP A 4 -2.89 -8.42 -39.70
C ASP A 4 -2.47 -7.59 -38.49
N GLY A 5 -1.72 -6.50 -38.72
CA GLY A 5 -1.03 -5.68 -37.71
C GLY A 5 -1.92 -4.98 -36.66
N ASN A 6 -3.10 -5.52 -36.35
CA ASN A 6 -4.02 -5.05 -35.32
C ASN A 6 -3.70 -5.73 -33.98
N ALA A 7 -2.68 -5.27 -33.28
CA ALA A 7 -2.38 -5.76 -31.94
C ALA A 7 -1.89 -4.62 -31.04
N ALA A 8 -2.58 -4.40 -29.92
CA ALA A 8 -1.99 -3.74 -28.77
C ALA A 8 -1.15 -4.76 -28.01
N ALA A 9 0.14 -4.49 -27.81
CA ALA A 9 1.06 -5.40 -27.14
C ALA A 9 1.77 -4.69 -25.99
N ALA A 10 1.95 -5.39 -24.87
CA ALA A 10 2.54 -4.85 -23.64
C ALA A 10 4.08 -4.63 -23.71
N GLY A 11 4.73 -5.07 -24.78
CA GLY A 11 6.19 -5.02 -24.92
C GLY A 11 6.94 -6.15 -24.18
N ALA A 12 8.24 -6.27 -24.44
CA ALA A 12 9.09 -7.26 -23.78
C ALA A 12 9.28 -6.92 -22.30
N GLY A 13 9.23 -7.93 -21.43
CA GLY A 13 9.43 -7.76 -19.98
C GLY A 13 8.18 -7.31 -19.20
N ALA A 14 7.03 -7.15 -19.87
CA ALA A 14 5.79 -6.76 -19.20
C ALA A 14 5.21 -7.83 -18.26
N ILE A 15 5.56 -9.10 -18.45
CA ILE A 15 5.09 -10.24 -17.66
C ILE A 15 6.31 -10.99 -17.13
N GLN A 16 6.29 -11.33 -15.85
CA GLN A 16 7.29 -12.19 -15.22
C GLN A 16 6.81 -13.65 -15.23
N VAL A 17 7.74 -14.57 -15.48
CA VAL A 17 7.45 -16.02 -15.46
C VAL A 17 7.21 -16.47 -14.02
N ASP A 18 6.28 -17.41 -13.84
CA ASP A 18 5.91 -18.01 -12.54
C ASP A 18 5.35 -17.02 -11.50
N THR A 19 4.83 -15.87 -11.96
CA THR A 19 4.14 -14.87 -11.13
C THR A 19 2.69 -14.71 -11.58
N TRP A 20 1.76 -14.54 -10.64
CA TRP A 20 0.40 -14.14 -10.96
C TRP A 20 0.37 -12.68 -11.43
N HIS A 21 -0.20 -12.46 -12.61
CA HIS A 21 -0.43 -11.12 -13.16
C HIS A 21 -1.91 -10.95 -13.47
N HIS A 22 -2.41 -9.75 -13.26
CA HIS A 22 -3.72 -9.35 -13.75
C HIS A 22 -3.58 -8.76 -15.15
N VAL A 23 -4.26 -9.34 -16.15
CA VAL A 23 -4.21 -8.85 -17.53
C VAL A 23 -5.60 -8.43 -17.99
N ALA A 24 -5.74 -7.21 -18.49
CA ALA A 24 -6.97 -6.72 -19.10
C ALA A 24 -6.71 -6.20 -20.51
N ALA A 25 -7.53 -6.63 -21.47
CA ALA A 25 -7.60 -6.08 -22.80
C ALA A 25 -8.92 -5.31 -22.93
N VAL A 26 -8.84 -4.05 -23.37
CA VAL A 26 -10.00 -3.16 -23.50
C VAL A 26 -10.09 -2.69 -24.93
N PHE A 27 -11.30 -2.76 -25.49
CA PHE A 27 -11.63 -2.20 -26.78
C PHE A 27 -12.70 -1.11 -26.62
N ASP A 28 -12.34 0.13 -26.92
CA ASP A 28 -13.20 1.31 -26.78
C ASP A 28 -13.25 2.09 -28.10
N GLU A 29 -14.35 1.93 -28.84
CA GLU A 29 -14.53 2.58 -30.14
C GLU A 29 -14.75 4.09 -30.04
N SER A 30 -15.07 4.60 -28.85
CA SER A 30 -15.20 6.04 -28.64
C SER A 30 -13.83 6.73 -28.58
N ASP A 31 -12.77 5.99 -28.24
CA ASP A 31 -11.40 6.46 -28.29
C ASP A 31 -10.85 6.32 -29.71
N GLY A 32 -11.05 7.36 -30.52
CA GLY A 32 -10.58 7.40 -31.91
C GLY A 32 -9.06 7.41 -32.08
N ALA A 33 -8.28 7.57 -31.01
CA ALA A 33 -6.81 7.59 -31.07
C ALA A 33 -6.19 6.24 -30.66
N ALA A 34 -6.72 5.61 -29.61
CA ALA A 34 -6.20 4.37 -29.04
C ALA A 34 -7.33 3.41 -28.60
N PRO A 35 -8.11 2.88 -29.56
CA PRO A 35 -9.29 2.07 -29.25
C PRO A 35 -8.93 0.70 -28.66
N MET A 36 -7.76 0.12 -29.00
CA MET A 36 -7.27 -1.09 -28.34
C MET A 36 -6.26 -0.73 -27.25
N LYS A 37 -6.46 -1.26 -26.04
CA LYS A 37 -5.56 -1.08 -24.89
C LYS A 37 -5.28 -2.42 -24.21
N ILE A 38 -4.05 -2.63 -23.77
CA ILE A 38 -3.69 -3.75 -22.90
C ILE A 38 -3.05 -3.25 -21.61
N TYR A 39 -3.54 -3.77 -20.50
CA TYR A 39 -3.10 -3.47 -19.16
C TYR A 39 -2.50 -4.72 -18.52
N VAL A 40 -1.40 -4.53 -17.80
CA VAL A 40 -0.80 -5.56 -16.94
C VAL A 40 -0.70 -4.96 -15.55
N ASP A 41 -1.26 -5.66 -14.58
CA ASP A 41 -1.35 -5.25 -13.17
C ASP A 41 -1.97 -3.86 -13.00
N GLY A 42 -2.98 -3.57 -13.83
CA GLY A 42 -3.69 -2.28 -13.83
C GLY A 42 -2.97 -1.16 -14.58
N ILE A 43 -1.71 -1.35 -14.97
CA ILE A 43 -0.89 -0.35 -15.66
C ILE A 43 -1.06 -0.52 -17.17
N LEU A 44 -1.29 0.58 -17.89
CA LEU A 44 -1.35 0.57 -19.35
C LEU A 44 0.03 0.21 -19.93
N LYS A 45 0.10 -0.87 -20.72
CA LYS A 45 1.36 -1.34 -21.32
C LYS A 45 1.40 -1.21 -22.84
N GLY A 46 0.26 -1.08 -23.49
CA GLY A 46 0.23 -0.95 -24.95
C GLY A 46 -1.10 -0.43 -25.46
N THR A 47 -1.02 0.28 -26.59
CA THR A 47 -2.17 0.77 -27.33
C THR A 47 -2.01 0.47 -28.81
N ALA A 48 -3.13 0.40 -29.53
CA ALA A 48 -3.14 0.31 -30.98
C ALA A 48 -4.42 0.88 -31.59
N ALA A 49 -4.30 1.39 -32.81
CA ALA A 49 -5.44 1.67 -33.69
C ALA A 49 -6.03 0.36 -34.23
N HIS A 50 -7.31 0.39 -34.64
CA HIS A 50 -7.97 -0.75 -35.27
C HIS A 50 -8.28 -0.48 -36.74
N SER A 51 -8.16 -1.49 -37.60
CA SER A 51 -8.54 -1.37 -39.02
C SER A 51 -9.98 -1.83 -39.31
N ALA A 52 -10.61 -2.55 -38.38
CA ALA A 52 -11.98 -3.01 -38.45
C ALA A 52 -12.56 -3.21 -37.04
N ARG A 53 -13.90 -3.18 -36.91
CA ARG A 53 -14.58 -3.51 -35.65
C ARG A 53 -14.44 -5.00 -35.35
N VAL A 54 -14.45 -5.37 -34.07
CA VAL A 54 -14.55 -6.77 -33.67
C VAL A 54 -15.88 -7.32 -34.19
N GLY A 55 -15.83 -8.38 -34.99
CA GLY A 55 -17.00 -9.01 -35.60
C GLY A 55 -17.25 -10.41 -35.05
N ASP A 56 -18.44 -10.94 -35.37
CA ASP A 56 -18.81 -12.30 -34.99
C ASP A 56 -17.85 -13.33 -35.60
N SER A 57 -17.46 -14.30 -34.77
CA SER A 57 -16.61 -15.40 -35.19
C SER A 57 -17.41 -16.72 -35.11
N PRO A 58 -17.34 -17.58 -36.15
CA PRO A 58 -17.89 -18.93 -36.08
C PRO A 58 -17.04 -19.87 -35.21
N ARG A 59 -15.90 -19.40 -34.67
CA ARG A 59 -15.00 -20.19 -33.83
C ARG A 59 -15.46 -20.20 -32.38
N SER A 60 -15.19 -21.29 -31.68
CA SER A 60 -15.42 -21.40 -30.24
C SER A 60 -14.56 -20.40 -29.46
N PHE A 61 -15.08 -19.93 -28.33
CA PHE A 61 -14.34 -19.13 -27.36
C PHE A 61 -13.38 -20.04 -26.57
N GLY A 62 -12.10 -19.68 -26.53
CA GLY A 62 -11.05 -20.43 -25.84
C GLY A 62 -10.45 -19.63 -24.69
N ILE A 63 -10.34 -20.25 -23.51
CA ILE A 63 -9.59 -19.72 -22.37
C ILE A 63 -8.25 -20.47 -22.31
N GLY A 64 -7.14 -19.74 -22.25
CA GLY A 64 -5.81 -20.33 -22.26
C GLY A 64 -5.40 -20.95 -23.60
N CYS A 65 -6.11 -20.64 -24.68
CA CYS A 65 -5.73 -21.07 -26.01
C CYS A 65 -6.30 -20.15 -27.09
N ILE A 66 -5.71 -20.21 -28.29
CA ILE A 66 -6.34 -19.71 -29.52
C ILE A 66 -6.77 -20.89 -30.37
N ILE A 67 -8.04 -20.90 -30.78
CA ILE A 67 -8.61 -21.90 -31.70
C ILE A 67 -8.52 -21.34 -33.12
N ARG A 68 -7.96 -22.11 -34.07
CA ARG A 68 -7.71 -21.66 -35.45
C ARG A 68 -8.61 -22.30 -36.51
N ASP A 69 -9.30 -23.37 -36.17
CA ASP A 69 -10.30 -23.99 -37.04
C ASP A 69 -11.73 -23.62 -36.62
N ASN A 70 -12.69 -23.94 -37.50
CA ASN A 70 -14.12 -23.73 -37.27
C ASN A 70 -14.84 -25.07 -36.99
N SER A 71 -14.11 -26.09 -36.56
CA SER A 71 -14.71 -27.41 -36.26
C SER A 71 -15.35 -27.42 -34.87
N ASN A 72 -16.38 -28.26 -34.69
CA ASN A 72 -17.06 -28.43 -33.41
C ASN A 72 -17.22 -29.95 -33.12
N PRO A 73 -16.47 -30.53 -32.15
CA PRO A 73 -15.52 -29.87 -31.25
C PRO A 73 -14.27 -29.36 -31.99
N PRO A 74 -13.57 -28.32 -31.47
CA PRO A 74 -12.39 -27.76 -32.11
C PRO A 74 -11.28 -28.80 -32.22
N GLY A 75 -10.63 -28.85 -33.37
CA GLY A 75 -9.50 -29.73 -33.62
C GLY A 75 -8.23 -29.29 -32.88
N ASN A 76 -7.17 -30.10 -33.00
CA ASN A 76 -5.87 -29.85 -32.34
C ASN A 76 -5.04 -28.73 -33.00
N SER A 77 -5.67 -27.69 -33.54
CA SER A 77 -5.07 -26.68 -34.42
C SER A 77 -4.69 -25.34 -33.73
N GLY A 78 -4.56 -25.33 -32.41
CA GLY A 78 -4.39 -24.11 -31.60
C GLY A 78 -2.97 -23.82 -31.10
N GLN A 79 -2.80 -22.66 -30.46
CA GLN A 79 -1.68 -22.39 -29.55
C GLN A 79 -2.23 -22.37 -28.13
N PHE A 80 -1.47 -22.94 -27.19
CA PHE A 80 -1.90 -23.13 -25.81
C PHE A 80 -1.03 -22.29 -24.88
N PHE A 81 -1.68 -21.67 -23.90
CA PHE A 81 -1.03 -21.00 -22.79
C PHE A 81 -0.52 -22.05 -21.81
N ASN A 82 0.76 -21.94 -21.45
CA ASN A 82 1.37 -22.79 -20.44
C ASN A 82 1.44 -22.02 -19.12
N GLY A 83 0.38 -22.13 -18.31
CA GLY A 83 0.27 -21.44 -17.03
C GLY A 83 -1.07 -21.69 -16.36
N ARG A 84 -1.30 -21.01 -15.23
CA ARG A 84 -2.58 -21.02 -14.52
C ARG A 84 -3.39 -19.78 -14.89
N ILE A 85 -4.70 -19.94 -14.97
CA ILE A 85 -5.66 -18.86 -15.21
C ILE A 85 -6.71 -18.97 -14.12
N ASP A 86 -7.11 -17.83 -13.57
CA ASP A 86 -8.18 -17.73 -12.59
C ASP A 86 -9.02 -16.47 -12.85
N GLU A 87 -10.26 -16.46 -12.38
CA GLU A 87 -11.20 -15.31 -12.40
C GLU A 87 -11.37 -14.64 -13.78
N VAL A 88 -11.75 -15.42 -14.80
CA VAL A 88 -11.99 -14.89 -16.16
C VAL A 88 -13.31 -14.13 -16.24
N ARG A 89 -13.23 -12.87 -16.68
CA ARG A 89 -14.39 -11.99 -16.91
C ARG A 89 -14.41 -11.45 -18.34
N ILE A 90 -15.61 -11.30 -18.89
CA ILE A 90 -15.88 -10.60 -20.15
C ILE A 90 -16.95 -9.53 -19.85
N SER A 91 -16.78 -8.34 -20.42
CA SER A 91 -17.69 -7.20 -20.26
C SER A 91 -18.21 -6.76 -21.61
N ASP A 92 -19.46 -6.29 -21.65
CA ASP A 92 -20.10 -5.66 -22.81
C ASP A 92 -19.79 -4.15 -22.92
N LYS A 93 -19.04 -3.61 -21.94
CA LYS A 93 -18.58 -2.22 -21.89
C LYS A 93 -17.07 -2.15 -21.83
N ALA A 94 -16.50 -1.10 -22.43
CA ALA A 94 -15.13 -0.69 -22.18
C ALA A 94 -15.02 -0.20 -20.73
N LEU A 95 -14.28 -0.93 -19.91
CA LEU A 95 -14.08 -0.62 -18.49
C LEU A 95 -12.73 0.08 -18.30
N GLY A 96 -12.67 1.02 -17.38
CA GLY A 96 -11.42 1.61 -16.91
C GLY A 96 -10.69 0.72 -15.91
N PRO A 97 -9.41 1.02 -15.58
CA PRO A 97 -8.63 0.26 -14.60
C PRO A 97 -9.32 0.01 -13.28
N SER A 98 -10.00 1.01 -12.73
CA SER A 98 -10.75 0.87 -11.48
C SER A 98 -11.95 -0.09 -11.53
N GLU A 99 -12.45 -0.44 -12.72
CA GLU A 99 -13.67 -1.22 -12.91
C GLU A 99 -13.41 -2.67 -13.37
N PHE A 100 -12.28 -2.92 -14.05
CA PHE A 100 -11.88 -4.28 -14.45
C PHE A 100 -10.91 -4.92 -13.47
N LEU A 101 -10.18 -4.14 -12.67
CA LEU A 101 -9.42 -4.72 -11.58
C LEU A 101 -10.44 -5.29 -10.59
N HIS A 102 -10.48 -6.61 -10.47
CA HIS A 102 -11.11 -7.22 -9.32
C HIS A 102 -10.49 -6.54 -8.10
N THR A 103 -11.32 -6.13 -7.14
CA THR A 103 -10.93 -5.33 -5.95
C THR A 103 -9.85 -5.99 -5.07
N GLY A 104 -9.31 -7.15 -5.48
CA GLY A 104 -8.07 -7.73 -4.97
C GLY A 104 -6.76 -7.21 -5.60
N PHE A 105 -6.78 -6.40 -6.66
CA PHE A 105 -5.56 -5.85 -7.31
C PHE A 105 -5.44 -4.33 -7.32
N ALA A 106 -6.51 -3.57 -7.09
CA ALA A 106 -6.36 -2.23 -6.51
C ALA A 106 -6.13 -2.42 -5.01
N LYS A 107 -4.95 -2.94 -4.65
CA LYS A 107 -4.65 -3.21 -3.25
C LYS A 107 -4.62 -1.86 -2.55
N MET A 108 -5.50 -1.69 -1.57
CA MET A 108 -5.26 -0.77 -0.46
C MET A 108 -3.86 -0.97 0.11
N ALA A 109 -3.37 -0.01 0.88
CA ALA A 109 -2.20 -0.22 1.70
C ALA A 109 -2.33 -1.55 2.48
N SER A 110 -1.22 -2.27 2.66
CA SER A 110 -1.24 -3.61 3.26
C SER A 110 0.01 -3.89 4.07
N ASN A 111 0.03 -5.01 4.81
CA ASN A 111 1.14 -5.40 5.68
C ASN A 111 1.59 -4.24 6.60
N PRO A 112 0.67 -3.71 7.44
CA PRO A 112 1.01 -2.65 8.36
C PRO A 112 2.10 -3.09 9.35
N SER A 113 2.96 -2.16 9.73
CA SER A 113 3.86 -2.25 10.85
C SER A 113 3.69 -0.98 11.69
N PRO A 114 3.22 -1.08 12.95
CA PRO A 114 2.83 -2.28 13.67
C PRO A 114 1.73 -3.08 12.97
N SER A 115 1.76 -4.42 13.09
CA SER A 115 0.73 -5.27 12.50
C SER A 115 -0.64 -4.97 13.10
N ASP A 116 -1.71 -5.16 12.32
CA ASP A 116 -3.05 -4.95 12.84
C ASP A 116 -3.33 -5.82 14.07
N GLY A 117 -3.83 -5.20 15.14
CA GLY A 117 -4.04 -5.80 16.44
C GLY A 117 -2.78 -6.03 17.28
N ALA A 118 -1.62 -5.49 16.89
CA ALA A 118 -0.40 -5.58 17.70
C ALA A 118 -0.59 -4.97 19.09
N ILE A 119 0.01 -5.61 20.10
CA ILE A 119 0.08 -5.12 21.48
C ILE A 119 1.54 -4.91 21.86
N ASN A 120 1.78 -4.14 22.92
CA ASN A 120 3.13 -3.83 23.41
C ASN A 120 4.02 -3.15 22.36
N VAL A 121 3.42 -2.29 21.54
CA VAL A 121 4.15 -1.48 20.56
C VAL A 121 4.96 -0.41 21.29
N ALA A 122 6.22 -0.22 20.90
CA ALA A 122 7.07 0.80 21.49
C ALA A 122 6.45 2.21 21.33
N PRO A 123 6.53 3.09 22.33
CA PRO A 123 5.96 4.44 22.26
C PRO A 123 6.53 5.28 21.10
N ASP A 124 7.77 5.03 20.71
CA ASP A 124 8.49 5.70 19.61
C ASP A 124 8.36 4.96 18.26
N ALA A 125 7.36 4.06 18.12
CA ALA A 125 7.24 3.23 16.93
C ALA A 125 6.95 4.05 15.66
N ASN A 126 7.71 3.77 14.60
CA ASN A 126 7.44 4.27 13.26
C ASN A 126 6.35 3.42 12.58
N LEU A 127 5.36 4.08 11.97
CA LEU A 127 4.32 3.41 11.19
C LEU A 127 4.83 3.16 9.76
N SER A 128 4.59 1.99 9.19
CA SER A 128 4.95 1.69 7.80
C SER A 128 4.00 0.66 7.18
N TRP A 129 3.89 0.69 5.85
CA TRP A 129 2.98 -0.18 5.10
C TRP A 129 3.60 -0.56 3.75
N THR A 130 3.03 -1.58 3.12
CA THR A 130 3.25 -1.90 1.72
C THR A 130 2.25 -1.13 0.87
N PRO A 131 2.71 -0.24 -0.03
CA PRO A 131 1.86 0.50 -0.95
C PRO A 131 0.97 -0.38 -1.82
N GLY A 132 -0.18 0.16 -2.20
CA GLY A 132 -0.96 -0.33 -3.33
C GLY A 132 -0.16 -0.27 -4.66
N PRO A 133 -0.40 -1.18 -5.62
CA PRO A 133 0.40 -1.24 -6.86
C PRO A 133 0.25 -0.01 -7.77
N LEU A 134 -0.82 0.77 -7.61
CA LEU A 134 -1.07 2.02 -8.34
C LEU A 134 -0.86 3.27 -7.48
N ALA A 135 -0.36 3.11 -6.25
CA ALA A 135 -0.11 4.22 -5.35
C ALA A 135 1.10 5.04 -5.80
N VAL A 136 0.90 6.36 -5.88
CA VAL A 136 1.98 7.34 -6.07
C VAL A 136 2.25 8.09 -4.78
N ARG A 137 1.21 8.30 -3.97
CA ARG A 137 1.25 9.00 -2.67
C ARG A 137 0.29 8.35 -1.69
N HIS A 138 0.47 8.70 -0.42
CA HIS A 138 -0.25 8.11 0.70
C HIS A 138 -0.84 9.20 1.60
N ASP A 139 -2.13 9.10 1.87
CA ASP A 139 -2.82 9.95 2.84
C ASP A 139 -2.90 9.20 4.18
N VAL A 140 -2.28 9.77 5.22
CA VAL A 140 -2.11 9.11 6.53
C VAL A 140 -3.11 9.66 7.54
N TYR A 141 -3.79 8.78 8.27
CA TYR A 141 -4.74 9.14 9.33
C TYR A 141 -4.39 8.37 10.61
N LEU A 142 -4.43 9.05 11.77
CA LEU A 142 -4.08 8.46 13.07
C LEU A 142 -4.82 9.14 14.21
N SER A 143 -5.59 8.37 14.99
CA SER A 143 -6.31 8.82 16.20
C SER A 143 -6.40 7.70 17.24
N THR A 144 -6.95 8.01 18.41
CA THR A 144 -7.37 7.02 19.41
C THR A 144 -8.85 6.63 19.28
N ASP A 145 -9.60 7.30 18.40
CA ASP A 145 -10.98 6.96 18.05
C ASP A 145 -11.06 6.30 16.65
N PHE A 146 -11.76 5.17 16.56
CA PHE A 146 -11.94 4.43 15.31
C PHE A 146 -12.74 5.23 14.28
N ASN A 147 -13.80 5.91 14.70
CA ASN A 147 -14.69 6.63 13.80
C ASN A 147 -14.01 7.87 13.23
N ASP A 148 -13.24 8.59 14.05
CA ASP A 148 -12.42 9.72 13.56
C ASP A 148 -11.57 9.28 12.36
N VAL A 149 -10.88 8.13 12.50
CA VAL A 149 -10.01 7.59 11.45
C VAL A 149 -10.80 7.01 10.29
N ASN A 150 -11.92 6.32 10.54
CA ASN A 150 -12.74 5.74 9.49
C ASN A 150 -13.46 6.80 8.66
N ASP A 151 -13.87 7.92 9.26
CA ASP A 151 -14.71 8.92 8.61
C ASP A 151 -13.91 10.12 8.09
N ALA A 152 -12.63 10.24 8.47
CA ALA A 152 -11.75 11.30 7.97
C ALA A 152 -11.69 11.32 6.43
N THR A 153 -11.79 12.52 5.86
CA THR A 153 -11.75 12.76 4.41
C THR A 153 -10.63 13.70 3.97
N ASP A 154 -10.04 14.46 4.88
CA ASP A 154 -8.97 15.41 4.60
C ASP A 154 -7.67 14.96 5.29
N PRO A 155 -6.60 14.64 4.54
CA PRO A 155 -5.33 14.24 5.13
C PRO A 155 -4.63 15.38 5.88
N ASN A 156 -4.98 16.65 5.66
CA ASN A 156 -4.28 17.79 6.27
C ASN A 156 -4.93 18.31 7.55
N THR A 157 -6.08 17.78 7.93
CA THR A 157 -6.81 18.15 9.15
C THR A 157 -6.88 16.94 10.06
N LEU A 158 -6.60 17.12 11.36
CA LEU A 158 -6.65 16.01 12.33
C LEU A 158 -7.99 15.25 12.23
N PRO A 159 -7.97 13.91 12.17
CA PRO A 159 -6.84 13.02 12.47
C PRO A 159 -5.84 12.77 11.33
N GLY A 160 -6.00 13.45 10.19
CA GLY A 160 -5.05 13.45 9.09
C GLY A 160 -3.65 13.95 9.49
N ARG A 161 -2.63 13.25 8.99
CA ARG A 161 -1.19 13.47 9.26
C ARG A 161 -0.43 13.90 8.01
N GLY A 162 -1.15 14.38 7.01
CA GLY A 162 -0.65 14.86 5.74
C GLY A 162 -0.60 13.78 4.66
N ARG A 163 -0.22 14.24 3.46
CA ARG A 163 0.07 13.42 2.29
C ARG A 163 1.57 13.20 2.16
N TRP A 164 1.98 11.96 1.94
CA TRP A 164 3.37 11.53 1.92
C TRP A 164 3.72 10.80 0.62
N ASP A 165 4.95 11.00 0.16
CA ASP A 165 5.50 10.29 -1.00
C ASP A 165 6.28 9.02 -0.59
N VAL A 166 6.41 8.79 0.73
CA VAL A 166 7.07 7.63 1.35
C VAL A 166 6.06 6.74 2.05
N ASN A 167 6.36 5.44 2.15
CA ASN A 167 5.48 4.42 2.74
C ASN A 167 5.69 4.22 4.25
N SER A 168 6.08 5.28 4.94
CA SER A 168 6.28 5.30 6.40
C SER A 168 5.93 6.66 6.99
N TYR A 169 5.46 6.66 8.22
CA TYR A 169 5.11 7.85 9.00
C TYR A 169 5.66 7.72 10.42
N ASN A 170 6.60 8.60 10.76
CA ASN A 170 7.11 8.72 12.12
C ASN A 170 6.34 9.84 12.85
N PRO A 171 5.51 9.51 13.86
CA PRO A 171 4.80 10.53 14.63
C PRO A 171 5.77 11.50 15.30
N PRO A 172 5.42 12.80 15.42
CA PRO A 172 6.29 13.79 16.05
C PRO A 172 6.40 13.66 17.57
N ASN A 173 5.46 12.93 18.20
CA ASN A 173 5.44 12.64 19.63
C ASN A 173 5.22 11.15 19.83
N ASP A 174 5.75 10.62 20.92
CA ASP A 174 5.53 9.24 21.35
C ASP A 174 4.05 8.96 21.61
N PHE A 175 3.67 7.70 21.43
CA PHE A 175 2.34 7.19 21.76
C PHE A 175 2.13 7.16 23.29
N ASP A 176 0.95 7.58 23.73
CA ASP A 176 0.53 7.43 25.11
C ASP A 176 0.52 5.95 25.51
N LEU A 177 1.16 5.62 26.63
CA LEU A 177 1.22 4.26 27.15
C LEU A 177 -0.18 3.69 27.40
N ASN A 178 -0.33 2.39 27.17
CA ASN A 178 -1.58 1.65 27.34
C ASN A 178 -2.79 2.25 26.58
N LYS A 179 -2.54 2.99 25.48
CA LYS A 179 -3.60 3.44 24.57
C LYS A 179 -3.61 2.64 23.28
N THR A 180 -4.83 2.44 22.78
CA THR A 180 -5.05 1.87 21.46
C THR A 180 -5.17 3.00 20.44
N TYR A 181 -4.37 2.91 19.40
CA TYR A 181 -4.37 3.82 18.26
C TYR A 181 -4.97 3.12 17.06
N TYR A 182 -5.77 3.87 16.31
CA TYR A 182 -6.33 3.48 15.02
C TYR A 182 -5.65 4.31 13.94
N TRP A 183 -5.33 3.68 12.82
CA TRP A 183 -4.70 4.36 11.71
C TRP A 183 -5.13 3.76 10.37
N ARG A 184 -5.12 4.58 9.33
CA ARG A 184 -5.56 4.23 7.98
C ARG A 184 -4.65 4.90 6.98
N ILE A 185 -4.41 4.22 5.87
CA ILE A 185 -3.68 4.77 4.73
C ILE A 185 -4.57 4.72 3.51
N ASP A 186 -4.85 5.88 2.93
CA ASP A 186 -5.51 5.96 1.64
C ASP A 186 -4.49 6.11 0.53
N GLU A 187 -4.61 5.28 -0.50
CA GLU A 187 -3.69 5.24 -1.63
C GLU A 187 -4.14 6.19 -2.73
N VAL A 188 -3.24 7.11 -3.09
CA VAL A 188 -3.48 8.13 -4.11
C VAL A 188 -2.57 7.83 -5.31
N GLY A 189 -3.18 7.39 -6.40
CA GLY A 189 -2.50 7.20 -7.69
C GLY A 189 -2.63 8.43 -8.60
N GLU A 190 -2.20 8.30 -9.85
CA GLU A 190 -2.31 9.38 -10.85
C GLU A 190 -3.77 9.76 -11.17
N SER A 191 -4.67 8.77 -11.17
CA SER A 191 -6.10 8.93 -11.43
C SER A 191 -6.99 8.06 -10.53
N THR A 192 -6.39 7.43 -9.52
CA THR A 192 -7.07 6.50 -8.61
C THR A 192 -6.99 7.00 -7.18
N PHE A 193 -8.06 6.80 -6.43
CA PHE A 193 -8.10 6.99 -4.98
C PHE A 193 -8.67 5.73 -4.36
N VAL A 194 -7.95 5.11 -3.44
CA VAL A 194 -8.37 3.89 -2.77
C VAL A 194 -8.30 4.11 -1.27
N LYS A 195 -9.47 4.15 -0.62
CA LYS A 195 -9.56 4.20 0.84
C LYS A 195 -9.02 2.90 1.43
N GLY A 196 -8.16 3.00 2.43
CA GLY A 196 -7.61 1.84 3.13
C GLY A 196 -8.52 1.28 4.21
N ASP A 197 -8.15 0.09 4.70
CA ASP A 197 -8.71 -0.47 5.93
C ASP A 197 -8.15 0.27 7.15
N VAL A 198 -8.94 0.33 8.22
CA VAL A 198 -8.49 0.88 9.50
C VAL A 198 -7.79 -0.23 10.29
N TRP A 199 -6.51 -0.03 10.57
CA TRP A 199 -5.71 -0.88 11.44
C TRP A 199 -5.66 -0.32 12.84
N ARG A 200 -5.31 -1.17 13.81
CA ARG A 200 -5.08 -0.75 15.19
C ARG A 200 -3.84 -1.38 15.80
N PHE A 201 -3.31 -0.73 16.82
CA PHE A 201 -2.35 -1.32 17.75
C PHE A 201 -2.49 -0.70 19.13
N THR A 202 -1.93 -1.37 20.14
CA THR A 202 -1.89 -0.88 21.52
C THR A 202 -0.44 -0.62 21.91
N ALA A 203 -0.16 0.62 22.33
CA ALA A 203 1.14 1.02 22.87
C ALA A 203 1.46 0.26 24.15
N ALA A 204 2.75 0.08 24.44
CA ALA A 204 3.22 -0.66 25.61
C ALA A 204 2.59 -0.17 26.91
N GLU A 205 2.36 -1.13 27.80
CA GLU A 205 1.97 -0.82 29.17
C GLU A 205 3.14 -0.17 29.93
N PRO A 206 2.85 0.71 30.90
CA PRO A 206 3.88 1.23 31.79
C PRO A 206 4.53 0.07 32.55
N TYR A 207 5.86 0.07 32.64
CA TYR A 207 6.57 -0.95 33.42
C TYR A 207 6.43 -0.62 34.91
N ILE A 208 5.78 -1.48 35.67
CA ILE A 208 5.65 -1.36 37.12
C ILE A 208 6.50 -2.45 37.78
N ASN A 209 7.43 -2.06 38.65
CA ASN A 209 8.24 -3.06 39.38
C ASN A 209 7.46 -3.68 40.55
N SER A 210 8.07 -4.64 41.25
CA SER A 210 7.46 -5.31 42.42
C SER A 210 7.16 -4.39 43.61
N LEU A 211 7.65 -3.15 43.59
CA LEU A 211 7.41 -2.13 44.61
C LEU A 211 6.28 -1.16 44.21
N GLY A 212 5.64 -1.37 43.06
CA GLY A 212 4.60 -0.47 42.54
C GLY A 212 5.14 0.80 41.90
N MET A 213 6.45 0.91 41.66
CA MET A 213 7.04 2.07 41.00
C MET A 213 6.87 1.96 39.49
N GLU A 214 6.32 3.00 38.89
CA GLU A 214 6.17 3.14 37.44
C GLU A 214 7.49 3.61 36.80
N PHE A 215 7.81 3.03 35.64
CA PHE A 215 8.98 3.38 34.86
C PHE A 215 8.58 3.71 33.42
N VAL A 216 9.28 4.70 32.88
CA VAL A 216 9.23 5.12 31.49
C VAL A 216 10.38 4.45 30.74
N TYR A 217 10.07 3.94 29.54
CA TYR A 217 11.10 3.42 28.64
C TYR A 217 11.85 4.59 27.99
N ILE A 218 13.17 4.58 28.10
CA ILE A 218 14.08 5.53 27.45
C ILE A 218 14.79 4.80 26.32
N ALA A 219 14.45 5.16 25.08
CA ALA A 219 15.06 4.58 23.90
C ALA A 219 16.57 4.92 23.82
N SER A 220 17.34 4.05 23.17
CA SER A 220 18.72 4.37 22.78
C SER A 220 18.71 5.46 21.70
N GLY A 221 19.58 6.45 21.83
CA GLY A 221 19.63 7.57 20.90
C GLY A 221 20.76 8.53 21.22
N THR A 222 20.95 9.53 20.36
CA THR A 222 21.93 10.60 20.55
C THR A 222 21.21 11.92 20.70
N PHE A 223 21.52 12.66 21.75
CA PHE A 223 20.97 13.97 22.03
C PHE A 223 22.08 14.95 22.38
N THR A 224 21.77 16.23 22.25
CA THR A 224 22.70 17.32 22.50
C THR A 224 22.56 17.77 23.96
N MET A 225 23.66 17.81 24.71
CA MET A 225 23.73 18.35 26.07
C MET A 225 24.70 19.53 26.14
N GLY A 226 24.45 20.42 27.12
CA GLY A 226 25.14 21.70 27.24
C GLY A 226 24.36 22.84 26.57
N SER A 227 24.89 24.05 26.68
CA SER A 227 24.28 25.27 26.12
C SER A 227 25.35 26.11 25.43
N GLU A 228 25.04 26.71 24.27
CA GLU A 228 25.93 27.67 23.61
C GLU A 228 25.95 29.04 24.29
N ASN A 229 25.03 29.27 25.24
CA ASN A 229 24.91 30.53 25.99
C ASN A 229 24.83 30.27 27.51
N GLY A 230 25.32 29.12 27.96
CA GLY A 230 25.28 28.70 29.37
C GLY A 230 26.42 29.27 30.20
N ASP A 231 26.47 28.89 31.47
CA ASP A 231 27.64 29.16 32.30
C ASP A 231 28.87 28.37 31.79
N PHE A 232 30.08 28.73 32.26
CA PHE A 232 31.32 28.14 31.75
C PHE A 232 31.40 26.61 31.92
N ASP A 233 30.62 26.04 32.84
CA ASP A 233 30.51 24.62 33.14
C ASP A 233 29.41 23.90 32.32
N GLU A 234 28.65 24.63 31.51
CA GLU A 234 27.63 24.11 30.58
C GLU A 234 28.11 24.10 29.11
N GLU A 235 29.23 24.76 28.81
CA GLU A 235 29.91 24.75 27.51
C GLU A 235 31.04 23.71 27.44
N PRO A 236 31.35 23.15 26.24
CA PRO A 236 30.63 23.31 24.99
C PRO A 236 29.46 22.32 24.88
N VAL A 237 28.53 22.68 24.00
CA VAL A 237 27.51 21.76 23.53
C VAL A 237 28.15 20.50 22.93
N HIS A 238 27.74 19.34 23.40
CA HIS A 238 28.28 18.05 22.96
C HIS A 238 27.19 17.00 22.83
N ASN A 239 27.45 15.98 22.00
CA ASN A 239 26.53 14.88 21.80
C ASN A 239 26.71 13.82 22.89
N VAL A 240 25.60 13.35 23.45
CA VAL A 240 25.52 12.25 24.41
C VAL A 240 24.71 11.13 23.77
N THR A 241 25.24 9.91 23.85
CA THR A 241 24.60 8.72 23.26
C THR A 241 24.21 7.73 24.36
N ILE A 242 22.94 7.37 24.41
CA ILE A 242 22.45 6.20 25.13
C ILE A 242 22.57 5.01 24.18
N SER A 243 23.50 4.09 24.46
CA SER A 243 23.82 2.96 23.58
C SER A 243 22.87 1.77 23.74
N GLN A 244 22.21 1.66 24.88
CA GLN A 244 21.20 0.64 25.17
C GLN A 244 19.99 1.29 25.83
N PRO A 245 18.77 0.91 25.43
CA PRO A 245 17.58 1.44 26.08
C PRO A 245 17.50 0.97 27.52
N PHE A 246 16.86 1.76 28.37
CA PHE A 246 16.66 1.44 29.78
C PHE A 246 15.35 2.03 30.29
N TYR A 247 14.89 1.56 31.45
CA TYR A 247 13.72 2.08 32.13
C TYR A 247 14.15 3.07 33.22
N MET A 248 13.58 4.29 33.21
CA MET A 248 13.80 5.31 34.25
C MET A 248 12.52 5.46 35.08
N SER A 249 12.61 5.63 36.40
CA SER A 249 11.42 5.83 37.23
C SER A 249 10.68 7.10 36.81
N ALA A 250 9.36 7.01 36.67
CA ALA A 250 8.52 8.16 36.29
C ALA A 250 8.52 9.26 37.37
N PHE A 251 8.85 8.89 38.62
CA PHE A 251 8.86 9.78 39.77
C PHE A 251 10.21 9.75 40.49
N GLU A 252 10.56 10.86 41.13
CA GLU A 252 11.72 10.96 42.01
C GLU A 252 11.52 10.09 43.26
N VAL A 253 12.54 9.32 43.63
CA VAL A 253 12.52 8.53 44.87
C VAL A 253 12.98 9.43 46.01
N THR A 254 12.04 9.89 46.83
CA THR A 254 12.37 10.62 48.07
C THR A 254 12.39 9.66 49.25
N ASN A 255 13.45 9.71 50.05
CA ASN A 255 13.51 8.95 51.30
C ASN A 255 12.81 9.79 52.38
N ALA A 256 11.66 9.33 52.88
CA ALA A 256 11.07 9.93 54.07
C ALA A 256 11.98 9.62 55.26
N GLN A 257 12.66 10.65 55.77
CA GLN A 257 13.48 10.57 56.99
C GLN A 257 12.61 10.51 58.25
#